data_AF-A0A2T4GTJ2-F1
#
_entry.id   AF-A0A2T4GTJ2-F1
#
_cell.length_a   1.000
_cell.length_b   1.000
_cell.length_c   1.000
_cell.angle_alpha   90.00
_cell.angle_beta   90.00
_cell.angle_gamma   90.00
#
_symmetry.space_group_name_H-M   'P 1'
#
loop_
_entity.id
_entity.type
_entity.pdbx_description
1 polymer ?
#
loop_
_entity_poly.entity_id
_entity_poly.type
_entity_poly.pdbx_seq_one_letter_code
_entity_poly.pdbx_strand_id
1 'polypeptide(L)'
;MFSIVAIGASISGASTPFSGPESSLAYTNMSARCLVSGQYHKVVEFSVEALTLHLHSRCFHQKSPDVDLCQLHALAVRLAHQRFYHCEMNQFLQLITPFEAEMRRRVWYFIQYYDVLFSLEYGVPPLIHEDTHSTGHPTDAQDDDFNEDSTVVLPRATTDTSLPCVLMSQVLPILRRIICHALGFSTWSYSDAMLVKAQLDIWYQSIPSSLRIRSIKNTAFTDSNHIIMQRVLFELIYTTFITLLYRPFLDSLTYSNCEFQTALDVYRKNAVRSVRISIEVDREMQEGGRLHDDRHVASSLSINDFLMSTTLGPLEFFECVDLP
;
A
#
# COMPACT_ATOMS: atom_id res chain seq x y z
N MET A 1 -2.79 20.72 -6.83
CA MET A 1 -1.89 21.05 -7.95
C MET A 1 -0.41 20.88 -7.59
N PHE A 2 0.17 21.69 -6.69
CA PHE A 2 1.61 21.61 -6.38
C PHE A 2 2.10 20.22 -5.94
N SER A 3 1.31 19.46 -5.17
CA SER A 3 1.65 18.07 -4.82
C SER A 3 1.76 17.15 -6.05
N ILE A 4 0.87 17.33 -7.03
CA ILE A 4 0.89 16.56 -8.30
C ILE A 4 2.15 16.91 -9.10
N VAL A 5 2.46 18.21 -9.19
CA VAL A 5 3.68 18.68 -9.87
C VAL A 5 4.94 18.16 -9.17
N ALA A 6 4.95 18.12 -7.83
CA ALA A 6 6.04 17.51 -7.07
C ALA A 6 6.19 16.03 -7.41
N ILE A 7 5.12 15.23 -7.37
CA ILE A 7 5.18 13.81 -7.74
C ILE A 7 5.71 13.65 -9.18
N GLY A 8 5.19 14.42 -10.13
CA GLY A 8 5.68 14.42 -11.52
C GLY A 8 7.15 14.81 -11.64
N ALA A 9 7.61 15.80 -10.88
CA ALA A 9 9.01 16.23 -10.83
C ALA A 9 9.91 15.16 -10.19
N SER A 10 9.45 14.44 -9.16
CA SER A 10 10.17 13.29 -8.58
C SER A 10 10.36 12.17 -9.60
N ILE A 11 9.29 11.84 -10.34
CA ILE A 11 9.34 10.80 -11.39
C ILE A 11 10.21 11.28 -12.56
N SER A 12 10.17 12.56 -12.94
CA SER A 12 10.93 13.08 -14.09
C SER A 12 12.39 13.42 -13.77
N GLY A 13 12.70 13.84 -12.54
CA GLY A 13 13.99 14.37 -12.11
C GLY A 13 15.11 13.33 -12.00
N ALA A 14 14.82 12.05 -12.23
CA ALA A 14 15.81 10.97 -12.25
C ALA A 14 16.79 11.03 -13.45
N SER A 15 16.67 11.99 -14.40
CA SER A 15 17.59 12.03 -15.56
C SER A 15 17.94 13.41 -16.16
N THR A 16 17.42 14.53 -15.67
CA THR A 16 17.69 15.86 -16.28
C THR A 16 18.59 16.73 -15.41
N PRO A 17 19.78 17.16 -15.89
CA PRO A 17 20.71 18.00 -15.12
C PRO A 17 20.18 19.41 -14.82
N PHE A 18 19.03 19.80 -15.41
CA PHE A 18 18.41 21.13 -15.24
C PHE A 18 17.10 21.13 -14.44
N SER A 19 16.56 19.97 -14.04
CA SER A 19 15.38 19.89 -13.16
C SER A 19 15.64 18.88 -12.04
N GLY A 20 16.54 19.27 -11.14
CA GLY A 20 16.98 18.43 -10.03
C GLY A 20 15.89 18.21 -8.96
N PRO A 21 16.16 17.33 -7.97
CA PRO A 21 15.29 17.06 -6.82
C PRO A 21 14.92 18.32 -6.01
N GLU A 22 15.70 19.39 -6.14
CA GLU A 22 15.41 20.72 -5.57
C GLU A 22 14.09 21.31 -6.08
N SER A 23 13.74 21.05 -7.35
CA SER A 23 12.48 21.53 -7.94
C SER A 23 11.26 20.81 -7.34
N SER A 24 11.36 19.50 -7.15
CA SER A 24 10.29 18.71 -6.55
C SER A 24 10.05 19.07 -5.08
N LEU A 25 11.13 19.17 -4.29
CA LEU A 25 11.04 19.59 -2.90
C LEU A 25 10.46 21.01 -2.77
N ALA A 26 10.80 21.91 -3.70
CA ALA A 26 10.21 23.25 -3.74
C ALA A 26 8.68 23.20 -3.97
N TYR A 27 8.20 22.32 -4.85
CA TYR A 27 6.76 22.13 -5.06
C TYR A 27 6.07 21.46 -3.87
N THR A 28 6.71 20.49 -3.21
CA THR A 28 6.21 19.91 -1.95
C THR A 28 6.09 20.99 -0.88
N ASN A 29 7.09 21.85 -0.71
CA ASN A 29 7.03 22.97 0.23
C ASN A 29 5.94 23.99 -0.15
N MET A 30 5.76 24.27 -1.44
CA MET A 30 4.69 25.15 -1.91
C MET A 30 3.31 24.55 -1.60
N SER A 31 3.14 23.23 -1.78
CA SER A 31 1.88 22.56 -1.46
C SER A 31 1.54 22.66 0.03
N ALA A 32 2.53 22.54 0.93
CA ALA A 32 2.32 22.76 2.36
C ALA A 32 1.90 24.20 2.67
N ARG A 33 2.56 25.19 2.05
CA ARG A 33 2.18 26.61 2.21
C ARG A 33 0.75 26.87 1.73
N CYS A 34 0.37 26.34 0.58
CA CYS A 34 -0.98 26.48 0.04
C CYS A 34 -2.03 25.84 0.95
N LEU A 35 -1.76 24.67 1.54
CA LEU A 35 -2.66 24.05 2.52
C LEU A 35 -2.89 24.98 3.71
N VAL A 36 -1.82 25.50 4.30
CA VAL A 36 -1.89 26.39 5.48
C VAL A 36 -2.59 27.71 5.13
N SER A 37 -2.18 28.37 4.05
CA SER A 37 -2.80 29.63 3.59
C SER A 37 -4.27 29.45 3.21
N GLY A 38 -4.62 28.31 2.61
CA GLY A 38 -5.99 27.92 2.28
C GLY A 38 -6.82 27.48 3.48
N GLN A 39 -6.24 27.45 4.69
CA GLN A 39 -6.92 27.04 5.92
C GLN A 39 -7.62 25.69 5.77
N TYR A 40 -6.86 24.66 5.34
CA TYR A 40 -7.37 23.30 5.05
C TYR A 40 -8.29 22.71 6.15
N HIS A 41 -8.11 23.11 7.40
CA HIS A 41 -8.94 22.68 8.53
C HIS A 41 -10.36 23.28 8.52
N LYS A 42 -10.59 24.43 7.86
CA LYS A 42 -11.92 25.06 7.74
C LYS A 42 -12.60 24.70 6.42
N VAL A 43 -11.88 24.79 5.30
CA VAL A 43 -12.43 24.57 3.97
C VAL A 43 -12.88 23.11 3.78
N VAL A 44 -14.10 22.91 3.26
CA VAL A 44 -14.67 21.57 3.01
C VAL A 44 -14.15 21.00 1.69
N GLU A 45 -14.21 21.78 0.64
CA GLU A 45 -13.94 21.34 -0.73
C GLU A 45 -12.45 21.02 -0.93
N PHE A 46 -12.17 19.83 -1.46
CA PHE A 46 -10.83 19.33 -1.80
C PHE A 46 -9.78 19.32 -0.68
N SER A 47 -10.13 19.63 0.57
CA SER A 47 -9.14 19.76 1.65
C SER A 47 -8.53 18.41 2.05
N VAL A 48 -9.33 17.34 2.01
CA VAL A 48 -8.88 15.96 2.27
C VAL A 48 -7.98 15.47 1.14
N GLU A 49 -8.39 15.70 -0.11
CA GLU A 49 -7.66 15.35 -1.33
C GLU A 49 -6.30 16.05 -1.37
N ALA A 50 -6.29 17.36 -1.12
CA ALA A 50 -5.07 18.17 -1.16
C ALA A 50 -4.07 17.74 -0.07
N LEU A 51 -4.56 17.47 1.15
CA LEU A 51 -3.72 17.01 2.25
C LEU A 51 -3.16 15.60 2.01
N THR A 52 -4.01 14.70 1.53
CA THR A 52 -3.63 13.32 1.19
C THR A 52 -2.63 13.28 0.02
N LEU A 53 -2.81 14.12 -1.00
CA LEU A 53 -1.84 14.25 -2.09
C LEU A 53 -0.51 14.88 -1.62
N HIS A 54 -0.56 15.82 -0.68
CA HIS A 54 0.66 16.37 -0.08
C HIS A 54 1.44 15.29 0.69
N LEU A 55 0.75 14.49 1.52
CA LEU A 55 1.33 13.34 2.20
C LEU A 55 2.00 12.38 1.20
N HIS A 56 1.27 11.98 0.15
CA HIS A 56 1.81 11.12 -0.91
C HIS A 56 3.07 11.70 -1.56
N SER A 57 3.05 12.99 -1.92
CA SER A 57 4.22 13.68 -2.47
C SER A 57 5.43 13.61 -1.54
N ARG A 58 5.23 13.70 -0.21
CA ARG A 58 6.34 13.58 0.73
C ARG A 58 6.91 12.16 0.81
N CYS A 59 6.08 11.12 0.68
CA CYS A 59 6.54 9.72 0.65
C CYS A 59 7.50 9.45 -0.53
N PHE A 60 7.35 10.11 -1.67
CA PHE A 60 8.30 10.00 -2.80
C PHE A 60 9.70 10.55 -2.50
N HIS A 61 9.81 11.45 -1.52
CA HIS A 61 11.07 12.08 -1.14
C HIS A 61 11.73 11.44 0.07
N GLN A 62 11.05 10.47 0.68
CA GLN A 62 11.48 9.84 1.89
C GLN A 62 12.61 8.85 1.58
N LYS A 63 13.83 9.15 2.08
CA LYS A 63 14.97 8.22 2.05
C LYS A 63 15.11 7.40 3.34
N SER A 64 14.48 7.85 4.42
CA SER A 64 14.52 7.27 5.75
C SER A 64 13.18 7.50 6.47
N PRO A 65 12.79 6.66 7.44
CA PRO A 65 11.58 6.86 8.26
C PRO A 65 11.54 8.29 8.84
N ASP A 66 10.47 9.02 8.54
CA ASP A 66 10.22 10.39 9.01
C ASP A 66 8.92 10.40 9.83
N VAL A 67 9.05 10.53 11.15
CA VAL A 67 7.93 10.52 12.10
C VAL A 67 6.88 11.58 11.75
N ASP A 68 7.28 12.68 11.10
CA ASP A 68 6.36 13.73 10.66
C ASP A 68 5.34 13.21 9.64
N LEU A 69 5.64 12.16 8.87
CA LEU A 69 4.70 11.55 7.93
C LEU A 69 3.59 10.80 8.64
N CYS A 70 3.91 10.08 9.71
CA CYS A 70 2.90 9.43 10.55
C CYS A 70 1.98 10.47 11.20
N GLN A 71 2.51 11.61 11.62
CA GLN A 71 1.70 12.72 12.16
C GLN A 71 0.83 13.38 11.09
N LEU A 72 1.39 13.60 9.90
CA LEU A 72 0.64 14.15 8.76
C LEU A 72 -0.48 13.21 8.31
N HIS A 73 -0.24 11.91 8.34
CA HIS A 73 -1.26 10.89 8.10
C HIS A 73 -2.36 10.92 9.15
N ALA A 74 -2.01 11.00 10.44
CA ALA A 74 -3.01 11.12 11.51
C ALA A 74 -3.90 12.36 11.35
N LEU A 75 -3.32 13.47 10.88
CA LEU A 75 -4.06 14.67 10.52
C LEU A 75 -4.99 14.43 9.32
N ALA A 76 -4.54 13.72 8.28
CA ALA A 76 -5.35 13.36 7.12
C ALA A 76 -6.54 12.47 7.50
N VAL A 77 -6.33 11.44 8.33
CA VAL A 77 -7.39 10.59 8.89
C VAL A 77 -8.40 11.44 9.67
N ARG A 78 -7.92 12.33 10.55
CA ARG A 78 -8.80 13.20 11.34
C ARG A 78 -9.65 14.13 10.47
N LEU A 79 -9.03 14.73 9.45
CA LEU A 79 -9.73 15.62 8.52
C LEU A 79 -10.77 14.84 7.71
N ALA A 80 -10.41 13.66 7.19
CA ALA A 80 -11.32 12.77 6.48
C ALA A 80 -12.52 12.34 7.33
N HIS A 81 -12.31 12.08 8.63
CA HIS A 81 -13.40 11.85 9.58
C HIS A 81 -14.33 13.07 9.70
N GLN A 82 -13.78 14.27 9.90
CA GLN A 82 -14.56 15.51 9.99
C GLN A 82 -15.36 15.82 8.72
N ARG A 83 -14.89 15.35 7.56
CA ARG A 83 -15.56 15.50 6.27
C ARG A 83 -16.35 14.26 5.84
N PHE A 84 -16.52 13.29 6.75
CA PHE A 84 -17.35 12.09 6.57
C PHE A 84 -16.94 11.19 5.38
N TYR A 85 -15.65 11.14 5.03
CA TYR A 85 -15.14 10.23 3.98
C TYR A 85 -15.23 8.75 4.40
N HIS A 86 -15.34 8.51 5.71
CA HIS A 86 -15.52 7.20 6.32
C HIS A 86 -16.99 6.70 6.32
N CYS A 87 -17.94 7.51 5.83
CA CYS A 87 -19.34 7.13 5.75
C CYS A 87 -19.85 7.12 4.29
N GLU A 88 -20.55 6.06 3.88
CA GLU A 88 -21.31 6.06 2.63
C GLU A 88 -22.51 7.02 2.72
N MET A 89 -22.33 8.26 2.25
CA MET A 89 -23.41 9.26 2.27
C MET A 89 -24.54 8.98 1.27
N ASN A 90 -24.21 8.39 0.13
CA ASN A 90 -25.15 8.31 -1.00
C ASN A 90 -26.24 7.24 -0.77
N GLN A 91 -25.93 6.17 -0.03
CA GLN A 91 -26.93 5.13 0.27
C GLN A 91 -28.11 5.61 1.12
N PHE A 92 -27.93 6.69 1.90
CA PHE A 92 -28.93 7.12 2.88
C PHE A 92 -29.50 8.52 2.63
N LEU A 93 -28.74 9.44 2.03
CA LEU A 93 -29.11 10.86 2.03
C LEU A 93 -29.09 11.54 0.64
N GLN A 94 -28.59 10.86 -0.42
CA GLN A 94 -28.42 11.42 -1.78
C GLN A 94 -27.80 12.84 -1.81
N LEU A 95 -26.91 13.13 -0.85
CA LEU A 95 -26.34 14.48 -0.65
C LEU A 95 -25.24 14.84 -1.65
N ILE A 96 -24.71 13.84 -2.36
CA ILE A 96 -23.59 13.97 -3.28
C ILE A 96 -23.86 13.16 -4.54
N THR A 97 -23.28 13.59 -5.66
CA THR A 97 -23.38 12.91 -6.94
C THR A 97 -22.70 11.52 -6.89
N PRO A 98 -23.06 10.60 -7.80
CA PRO A 98 -22.36 9.31 -7.94
C PRO A 98 -20.85 9.47 -8.16
N PHE A 99 -20.45 10.46 -8.95
CA PHE A 99 -19.05 10.80 -9.18
C PHE A 99 -18.33 11.19 -7.88
N GLU A 100 -18.88 12.15 -7.12
CA GLU A 100 -18.31 12.58 -5.85
C GLU A 100 -18.24 11.43 -4.83
N ALA A 101 -19.27 10.58 -4.78
CA ALA A 101 -19.28 9.42 -3.91
C ALA A 101 -18.13 8.45 -4.23
N GLU A 102 -17.91 8.16 -5.52
CA GLU A 102 -16.79 7.31 -5.95
C GLU A 102 -15.43 7.97 -5.69
N MET A 103 -15.28 9.26 -5.97
CA MET A 103 -14.04 10.00 -5.68
C MET A 103 -13.70 9.95 -4.18
N ARG A 104 -14.70 10.13 -3.31
CA ARG A 104 -14.52 10.01 -1.86
C ARG A 104 -14.15 8.59 -1.43
N ARG A 105 -14.77 7.55 -2.02
CA ARG A 105 -14.38 6.14 -1.78
C ARG A 105 -12.91 5.89 -2.13
N ARG A 106 -12.43 6.41 -3.26
CA ARG A 106 -11.03 6.27 -3.68
C ARG A 106 -10.06 6.98 -2.74
N VAL A 107 -10.38 8.21 -2.33
CA VAL A 107 -9.58 8.95 -1.35
C VAL A 107 -9.55 8.23 0.00
N TRP A 108 -10.70 7.72 0.46
CA TRP A 108 -10.77 6.96 1.71
C TRP A 108 -9.96 5.66 1.65
N TYR A 109 -10.05 4.92 0.55
CA TYR A 109 -9.19 3.75 0.30
C TYR A 109 -7.70 4.11 0.40
N PHE A 110 -7.31 5.22 -0.21
CA PHE A 110 -5.91 5.65 -0.20
C PHE A 110 -5.42 5.99 1.20
N ILE A 111 -6.25 6.65 2.01
CA ILE A 111 -5.97 6.90 3.43
C ILE A 111 -5.83 5.56 4.17
N GLN A 112 -6.74 4.59 3.97
CA GLN A 112 -6.63 3.27 4.58
C GLN A 112 -5.35 2.51 4.18
N TYR A 113 -4.91 2.66 2.93
CA TYR A 113 -3.68 2.06 2.44
C TYR A 113 -2.45 2.62 3.19
N TYR A 114 -2.37 3.93 3.34
CA TYR A 114 -1.29 4.57 4.10
C TYR A 114 -1.34 4.27 5.59
N ASP A 115 -2.52 4.06 6.15
CA ASP A 115 -2.67 3.64 7.55
C ASP A 115 -1.98 2.30 7.79
N VAL A 116 -2.22 1.30 6.92
CA VAL A 116 -1.53 0.00 6.99
C VAL A 116 -0.03 0.16 6.78
N LEU A 117 0.38 0.92 5.77
CA LEU A 117 1.80 1.10 5.43
C LEU A 117 2.59 1.73 6.58
N PHE A 118 2.11 2.84 7.14
CA PHE A 118 2.80 3.52 8.23
C PHE A 118 2.73 2.75 9.54
N SER A 119 1.62 2.08 9.84
CA SER A 119 1.57 1.19 11.00
C SER A 119 2.62 0.08 10.92
N LEU A 120 2.84 -0.45 9.73
CA LEU A 120 3.89 -1.44 9.51
C LEU A 120 5.29 -0.82 9.61
N GLU A 121 5.53 0.33 8.96
CA GLU A 121 6.84 1.02 8.90
C GLU A 121 7.32 1.52 10.26
N TYR A 122 6.44 2.12 11.04
CA TYR A 122 6.78 2.71 12.34
C TYR A 122 6.49 1.78 13.52
N GLY A 123 5.92 0.59 13.28
CA GLY A 123 5.58 -0.36 14.35
C GLY A 123 4.52 0.16 15.31
N VAL A 124 3.54 0.92 14.81
CA VAL A 124 2.47 1.55 15.58
C VAL A 124 1.10 0.96 15.21
N PRO A 125 0.11 0.95 16.11
CA PRO A 125 -1.22 0.45 15.77
C PRO A 125 -1.88 1.31 14.66
N PRO A 126 -2.67 0.71 13.76
CA PRO A 126 -3.51 1.44 12.79
C PRO A 126 -4.44 2.45 13.46
N LEU A 127 -4.64 3.61 12.83
CA LEU A 127 -5.55 4.64 13.31
C LEU A 127 -7.00 4.35 12.95
N ILE A 128 -7.22 3.59 11.87
CA ILE A 128 -8.54 3.27 11.36
C ILE A 128 -8.96 1.89 11.87
N HIS A 129 -10.15 1.84 12.48
CA HIS A 129 -10.77 0.61 12.97
C HIS A 129 -11.98 0.26 12.09
N GLU A 130 -12.19 -1.04 11.85
CA GLU A 130 -13.30 -1.52 10.99
C GLU A 130 -14.67 -1.03 11.45
N ASP A 131 -14.88 -0.92 12.76
CA ASP A 131 -16.16 -0.50 13.34
C ASP A 131 -16.41 1.02 13.23
N THR A 132 -15.44 1.77 12.70
CA THR A 132 -15.48 3.25 12.63
C THR A 132 -15.76 3.80 11.25
N HIS A 133 -15.97 2.95 10.24
CA HIS A 133 -16.31 3.38 8.89
C HIS A 133 -17.33 2.44 8.22
N SER A 134 -18.14 3.00 7.32
CA SER A 134 -19.09 2.25 6.50
C SER A 134 -18.83 2.39 4.99
N THR A 135 -17.85 3.22 4.60
CA THR A 135 -17.41 3.39 3.22
C THR A 135 -17.03 2.06 2.57
N GLY A 136 -17.62 1.79 1.41
CA GLY A 136 -17.35 0.58 0.63
C GLY A 136 -16.00 0.64 -0.09
N HIS A 137 -15.65 -0.46 -0.76
CA HIS A 137 -14.49 -0.51 -1.65
C HIS A 137 -14.68 0.44 -2.85
N PRO A 138 -13.58 0.94 -3.46
CA PRO A 138 -13.64 1.61 -4.75
C PRO A 138 -14.37 0.76 -5.79
N THR A 139 -15.10 1.39 -6.69
CA THR A 139 -15.74 0.65 -7.80
C THR A 139 -14.69 0.28 -8.83
N ASP A 140 -14.80 -0.92 -9.42
CA ASP A 140 -13.92 -1.40 -10.49
C ASP A 140 -14.21 -0.68 -11.83
N ALA A 141 -13.97 0.63 -11.86
CA ALA A 141 -14.19 1.52 -12.99
C ALA A 141 -12.94 2.40 -13.20
N GLN A 142 -12.46 2.55 -14.42
CA GLN A 142 -11.36 3.48 -14.71
C GLN A 142 -11.87 4.93 -14.74
N ASP A 143 -10.93 5.88 -14.70
CA ASP A 143 -11.23 7.31 -14.73
C ASP A 143 -11.96 7.73 -16.01
N ASP A 144 -11.78 6.99 -17.11
CA ASP A 144 -12.46 7.23 -18.38
C ASP A 144 -13.88 6.61 -18.44
N ASP A 145 -14.28 5.78 -17.47
CA ASP A 145 -15.57 5.07 -17.50
C ASP A 145 -16.73 5.92 -16.94
N PHE A 146 -16.43 6.98 -16.18
CA PHE A 146 -17.43 7.85 -15.56
C PHE A 146 -16.85 9.26 -15.34
N ASN A 147 -17.74 10.24 -15.21
CA ASN A 147 -17.42 11.66 -15.07
C ASN A 147 -18.45 12.38 -14.19
N GLU A 148 -18.33 13.69 -14.04
CA GLU A 148 -19.20 14.53 -13.20
C GLU A 148 -20.69 14.46 -13.60
N ASP A 149 -20.98 14.18 -14.87
CA ASP A 149 -22.35 14.05 -15.40
C ASP A 149 -22.94 12.64 -15.22
N SER A 150 -22.16 11.70 -14.68
CA SER A 150 -22.57 10.31 -14.55
C SER A 150 -23.62 10.12 -13.46
N THR A 151 -24.74 9.49 -13.84
CA THR A 151 -25.86 9.19 -12.92
C THR A 151 -25.68 7.88 -12.16
N VAL A 152 -24.69 7.07 -12.55
CA VAL A 152 -24.29 5.83 -11.86
C VAL A 152 -22.82 5.55 -12.15
N VAL A 153 -22.13 4.92 -11.20
CA VAL A 153 -20.80 4.33 -11.41
C VAL A 153 -20.95 2.83 -11.32
N LEU A 154 -20.62 2.13 -12.41
CA LEU A 154 -20.76 0.68 -12.51
C LEU A 154 -19.39 0.01 -12.65
N PRO A 155 -19.20 -1.16 -12.02
CA PRO A 155 -17.99 -1.95 -12.26
C PRO A 155 -17.96 -2.44 -13.71
N ARG A 156 -16.76 -2.57 -14.27
CA ARG A 156 -16.56 -3.19 -15.58
C ARG A 156 -17.09 -4.63 -15.59
N ALA A 157 -17.71 -5.02 -16.70
CA ALA A 157 -18.29 -6.35 -16.85
C ALA A 157 -17.25 -7.47 -16.96
N THR A 158 -15.99 -7.14 -17.28
CA THR A 158 -14.91 -8.11 -17.52
C THR A 158 -14.07 -8.32 -16.27
N THR A 159 -14.03 -9.56 -15.77
CA THR A 159 -13.26 -9.99 -14.58
C THR A 159 -11.74 -10.06 -14.80
N ASP A 160 -11.26 -9.97 -16.04
CA ASP A 160 -9.85 -10.24 -16.37
C ASP A 160 -8.88 -9.10 -16.04
N THR A 161 -9.40 -7.93 -15.69
CA THR A 161 -8.62 -6.72 -15.42
C THR A 161 -9.20 -5.91 -14.25
N SER A 162 -9.38 -6.55 -13.09
CA SER A 162 -9.74 -5.79 -11.89
C SER A 162 -8.67 -4.78 -11.54
N LEU A 163 -9.09 -3.58 -11.16
CA LEU A 163 -8.18 -2.53 -10.75
C LEU A 163 -7.37 -2.95 -9.51
N PRO A 164 -6.04 -2.71 -9.50
CA PRO A 164 -5.20 -3.04 -8.35
C PRO A 164 -5.69 -2.42 -7.02
N CYS A 165 -6.27 -1.22 -7.07
CA CYS A 165 -6.82 -0.56 -5.88
C CYS A 165 -8.02 -1.31 -5.28
N VAL A 166 -8.87 -1.94 -6.10
CA VAL A 166 -10.01 -2.74 -5.63
C VAL A 166 -9.50 -3.96 -4.88
N LEU A 167 -8.58 -4.72 -5.50
CA LEU A 167 -7.96 -5.89 -4.86
C LEU A 167 -7.24 -5.51 -3.56
N MET A 168 -6.49 -4.40 -3.58
CA MET A 168 -5.80 -3.92 -2.38
C MET A 168 -6.79 -3.56 -1.28
N SER A 169 -7.86 -2.83 -1.60
CA SER A 169 -8.85 -2.38 -0.61
C SER A 169 -9.52 -3.54 0.13
N GLN A 170 -9.66 -4.70 -0.51
CA GLN A 170 -10.24 -5.92 0.08
C GLN A 170 -9.34 -6.58 1.12
N VAL A 171 -8.02 -6.45 0.99
CA VAL A 171 -7.07 -7.08 1.93
C VAL A 171 -6.73 -6.20 3.12
N LEU A 172 -6.82 -4.86 3.01
CA LEU A 172 -6.45 -3.92 4.08
C LEU A 172 -7.02 -4.27 5.47
N PRO A 173 -8.31 -4.69 5.62
CA PRO A 173 -8.84 -5.12 6.91
C PRO A 173 -8.09 -6.30 7.53
N ILE A 174 -7.70 -7.28 6.71
CA ILE A 174 -6.92 -8.44 7.13
C ILE A 174 -5.52 -8.00 7.56
N LEU A 175 -4.89 -7.13 6.76
CA LEU A 175 -3.55 -6.61 7.03
C LEU A 175 -3.48 -5.84 8.36
N ARG A 176 -4.45 -4.96 8.64
CA ARG A 176 -4.56 -4.24 9.93
C ARG A 176 -4.61 -5.19 11.12
N ARG A 177 -5.45 -6.23 11.04
CA ARG A 177 -5.57 -7.24 12.10
C ARG A 177 -4.27 -8.00 12.33
N ILE A 178 -3.55 -8.35 11.25
CA ILE A 178 -2.23 -9.01 11.34
C ILE A 178 -1.21 -8.08 12.01
N ILE A 179 -1.19 -6.78 11.69
CA ILE A 179 -0.29 -5.81 12.34
C ILE A 179 -0.56 -5.74 13.84
N CYS A 180 -1.83 -5.58 14.25
CA CYS A 180 -2.18 -5.58 15.67
C CYS A 180 -1.77 -6.87 16.38
N HIS A 181 -1.84 -8.00 15.69
CA HIS A 181 -1.37 -9.28 16.21
C HIS A 181 0.14 -9.35 16.36
N ALA A 182 0.89 -9.01 15.32
CA ALA A 182 2.35 -9.03 15.32
C ALA A 182 2.96 -8.06 16.35
N LEU A 183 2.27 -6.93 16.63
CA LEU A 183 2.67 -5.94 17.64
C LEU A 183 2.20 -6.30 19.06
N GLY A 184 1.42 -7.37 19.24
CA GLY A 184 0.96 -7.83 20.55
C GLY A 184 -0.27 -7.09 21.11
N PHE A 185 -0.93 -6.23 20.32
CA PHE A 185 -2.18 -5.58 20.72
C PHE A 185 -3.39 -6.52 20.66
N SER A 186 -3.33 -7.55 19.81
CA SER A 186 -4.34 -8.62 19.72
C SER A 186 -3.65 -9.98 19.61
N THR A 187 -3.50 -10.70 20.71
CA THR A 187 -2.85 -12.02 20.67
C THR A 187 -3.82 -13.08 20.14
N TRP A 188 -3.34 -13.89 19.21
CA TRP A 188 -4.10 -14.98 18.58
C TRP A 188 -3.48 -16.31 18.95
N SER A 189 -4.32 -17.32 19.10
CA SER A 189 -3.84 -18.71 19.16
C SER A 189 -3.32 -19.13 17.78
N TYR A 190 -2.56 -20.22 17.72
CA TYR A 190 -2.09 -20.77 16.45
C TYR A 190 -3.27 -21.12 15.52
N SER A 191 -4.37 -21.63 16.10
CA SER A 191 -5.61 -21.92 15.36
C SER A 191 -6.24 -20.66 14.76
N ASP A 192 -6.30 -19.56 15.51
CA ASP A 192 -6.84 -18.30 15.01
C ASP A 192 -5.97 -17.72 13.89
N ALA A 193 -4.64 -17.82 14.03
CA ALA A 193 -3.70 -17.42 13.00
C ALA A 193 -3.91 -18.23 11.71
N MET A 194 -4.18 -19.54 11.79
CA MET A 194 -4.52 -20.35 10.62
C MET A 194 -5.81 -19.89 9.92
N LEU A 195 -6.83 -19.45 10.66
CA LEU A 195 -8.07 -18.92 10.08
C LEU A 195 -7.80 -17.61 9.31
N VAL A 196 -7.00 -16.72 9.89
CA VAL A 196 -6.61 -15.46 9.24
C VAL A 196 -5.71 -15.73 8.02
N LYS A 197 -4.81 -16.71 8.11
CA LYS A 197 -4.03 -17.17 6.96
C LYS A 197 -4.92 -17.64 5.82
N ALA A 198 -5.97 -18.42 6.11
CA ALA A 198 -6.91 -18.87 5.10
C ALA A 198 -7.63 -17.69 4.40
N GLN A 199 -7.98 -16.64 5.14
CA GLN A 199 -8.55 -15.41 4.56
C GLN A 199 -7.55 -14.73 3.61
N LEU A 200 -6.28 -14.62 4.01
CA LEU A 200 -5.23 -14.05 3.17
C LEU A 200 -4.93 -14.92 1.94
N ASP A 201 -4.98 -16.25 2.08
CA ASP A 201 -4.84 -17.18 0.96
C ASP A 201 -5.99 -17.05 -0.05
N ILE A 202 -7.23 -16.87 0.41
CA ILE A 202 -8.41 -16.64 -0.46
C ILE A 202 -8.21 -15.36 -1.27
N TRP A 203 -7.79 -14.28 -0.63
CA TRP A 203 -7.46 -13.03 -1.34
C TRP A 203 -6.32 -13.24 -2.35
N TYR A 204 -5.24 -13.90 -1.96
CA TYR A 204 -4.11 -14.11 -2.87
C TYR A 204 -4.51 -14.98 -4.08
N GLN A 205 -5.42 -15.94 -3.89
CA GLN A 205 -5.96 -16.77 -4.97
C GLN A 205 -6.92 -16.00 -5.88
N SER A 206 -7.61 -14.97 -5.38
CA SER A 206 -8.52 -14.13 -6.17
C SER A 206 -7.80 -13.15 -7.10
N ILE A 207 -6.49 -12.93 -6.92
CA ILE A 207 -5.68 -12.08 -7.81
C ILE A 207 -5.75 -12.62 -9.24
N PRO A 208 -6.20 -11.81 -10.23
CA PRO A 208 -6.29 -12.19 -11.63
C PRO A 208 -4.93 -12.63 -12.20
N SER A 209 -4.96 -13.49 -13.22
CA SER A 209 -3.74 -13.99 -13.86
C SER A 209 -2.85 -12.85 -14.39
N SER A 210 -3.45 -11.76 -14.87
CA SER A 210 -2.80 -10.53 -15.33
C SER A 210 -2.00 -9.82 -14.24
N LEU A 211 -2.37 -9.98 -12.97
CA LEU A 211 -1.73 -9.35 -11.79
C LEU A 211 -0.99 -10.35 -10.89
N ARG A 212 -0.97 -11.63 -11.24
CA ARG A 212 -0.21 -12.65 -10.52
C ARG A 212 1.29 -12.58 -10.89
N ILE A 213 2.14 -12.80 -9.88
CA ILE A 213 3.60 -12.83 -10.04
C ILE A 213 4.03 -13.84 -11.10
N ARG A 214 4.97 -13.42 -11.94
CA ARG A 214 5.63 -14.22 -12.98
C ARG A 214 7.01 -13.60 -13.24
N SER A 215 7.89 -14.34 -13.91
CA SER A 215 9.22 -13.83 -14.22
C SER A 215 9.15 -12.55 -15.06
N ILE A 216 9.88 -11.52 -14.60
CA ILE A 216 10.00 -10.21 -15.23
C ILE A 216 10.67 -10.36 -16.59
N LYS A 217 11.75 -11.13 -16.64
CA LYS A 217 12.50 -11.45 -17.86
C LYS A 217 11.63 -12.07 -18.96
N ASN A 218 10.71 -12.96 -18.57
CA ASN A 218 9.85 -13.70 -19.51
C ASN A 218 8.52 -12.99 -19.80
N THR A 219 8.29 -11.82 -19.21
CA THR A 219 7.06 -11.05 -19.43
C THR A 219 7.07 -10.42 -20.81
N ALA A 220 5.94 -10.39 -21.51
CA ALA A 220 5.83 -9.76 -22.83
C ALA A 220 6.10 -8.25 -22.75
N PHE A 221 6.74 -7.66 -23.76
CA PHE A 221 6.99 -6.21 -23.82
C PHE A 221 5.72 -5.36 -23.96
N THR A 222 4.59 -5.98 -24.32
CA THR A 222 3.27 -5.34 -24.34
C THR A 222 2.75 -5.01 -22.95
N ASP A 223 3.21 -5.71 -21.92
CA ASP A 223 2.86 -5.40 -20.53
C ASP A 223 3.60 -4.14 -20.09
N SER A 224 2.89 -3.15 -19.58
CA SER A 224 3.57 -1.97 -19.02
C SER A 224 4.30 -2.32 -17.72
N ASN A 225 5.46 -1.70 -17.49
CA ASN A 225 6.28 -1.96 -16.31
C ASN A 225 5.57 -1.65 -14.99
N HIS A 226 4.63 -0.69 -14.96
CA HIS A 226 3.81 -0.45 -13.77
C HIS A 226 2.99 -1.68 -13.38
N ILE A 227 2.48 -2.47 -14.34
CA ILE A 227 1.77 -3.73 -14.08
C ILE A 227 2.72 -4.77 -13.48
N ILE A 228 3.96 -4.83 -13.95
CA ILE A 228 5.00 -5.70 -13.38
C ILE A 228 5.25 -5.33 -11.92
N MET A 229 5.38 -4.03 -11.62
CA MET A 229 5.57 -3.58 -10.24
C MET A 229 4.35 -3.85 -9.35
N GLN A 230 3.13 -3.79 -9.88
CA GLN A 230 1.93 -4.21 -9.14
C GLN A 230 1.95 -5.71 -8.81
N ARG A 231 2.40 -6.57 -9.74
CA ARG A 231 2.58 -8.02 -9.48
C ARG A 231 3.58 -8.25 -8.34
N VAL A 232 4.71 -7.53 -8.37
CA VAL A 232 5.74 -7.58 -7.32
C VAL A 232 5.16 -7.13 -5.98
N LEU A 233 4.45 -6.00 -5.95
CA LEU A 233 3.85 -5.46 -4.73
C LEU A 233 2.87 -6.45 -4.08
N PHE A 234 1.97 -7.06 -4.85
CA PHE A 234 1.01 -8.02 -4.28
C PHE A 234 1.68 -9.27 -3.71
N GLU A 235 2.71 -9.79 -4.39
CA GLU A 235 3.48 -10.93 -3.89
C GLU A 235 4.25 -10.57 -2.62
N LEU A 236 4.90 -9.40 -2.57
CA LEU A 236 5.61 -8.93 -1.37
C LEU A 236 4.64 -8.66 -0.20
N ILE A 237 3.44 -8.12 -0.45
CA ILE A 237 2.41 -7.98 0.58
C ILE A 237 2.02 -9.35 1.12
N TYR A 238 1.74 -10.32 0.25
CA TYR A 238 1.37 -11.66 0.69
C TYR A 238 2.48 -12.29 1.55
N THR A 239 3.72 -12.30 1.07
CA THR A 239 4.82 -12.93 1.79
C THR A 239 5.13 -12.21 3.11
N THR A 240 5.17 -10.88 3.10
CA THR A 240 5.42 -10.05 4.29
C THR A 240 4.37 -10.32 5.36
N PHE A 241 3.09 -10.26 5.02
CA PHE A 241 2.03 -10.42 6.02
C PHE A 241 1.85 -11.85 6.50
N ILE A 242 2.19 -12.86 5.69
CA ILE A 242 2.31 -14.25 6.21
C ILE A 242 3.45 -14.33 7.23
N THR A 243 4.62 -13.76 6.95
CA THR A 243 5.73 -13.80 7.92
C THR A 243 5.42 -13.03 9.20
N LEU A 244 4.74 -11.89 9.11
CA LEU A 244 4.27 -11.12 10.28
C LEU A 244 3.25 -11.89 11.11
N LEU A 245 2.30 -12.55 10.46
CA LEU A 245 1.28 -13.38 11.12
C LEU A 245 1.91 -14.49 11.95
N TYR A 246 2.96 -15.14 11.44
CA TYR A 246 3.61 -16.24 12.12
C TYR A 246 4.73 -15.81 13.10
N ARG A 247 5.16 -14.55 13.07
CA ARG A 247 6.28 -14.04 13.87
C ARG A 247 6.13 -14.29 15.38
N PRO A 248 4.97 -14.08 16.02
CA PRO A 248 4.82 -14.33 17.45
C PRO A 248 5.04 -15.81 17.85
N PHE A 249 4.84 -16.74 16.91
CA PHE A 249 5.01 -18.19 17.14
C PHE A 249 6.46 -18.67 17.00
N LEU A 250 7.40 -17.77 16.71
CA LEU A 250 8.84 -18.07 16.68
C LEU A 250 9.50 -18.01 18.07
N ASP A 251 8.71 -17.98 19.14
CA ASP A 251 9.21 -18.11 20.50
C ASP A 251 9.16 -19.60 20.94
N SER A 252 10.33 -20.24 20.93
CA SER A 252 10.49 -21.64 21.33
C SER A 252 10.21 -21.92 22.81
N LEU A 253 10.16 -20.88 23.66
CA LEU A 253 9.86 -21.03 25.09
C LEU A 253 8.35 -21.07 25.35
N THR A 254 7.57 -20.42 24.49
CA THR A 254 6.13 -20.23 24.67
C THR A 254 5.30 -21.28 23.93
N TYR A 255 5.75 -21.74 22.76
CA TYR A 255 4.98 -22.62 21.89
C TYR A 255 5.50 -24.06 21.86
N SER A 256 4.60 -24.99 21.51
CA SER A 256 4.98 -26.38 21.33
C SER A 256 6.00 -26.53 20.20
N ASN A 257 6.90 -27.51 20.31
CA ASN A 257 7.94 -27.73 19.29
C ASN A 257 7.35 -27.91 17.88
N CYS A 258 6.17 -28.56 17.77
CA CYS A 258 5.49 -28.73 16.49
C CYS A 258 5.01 -27.41 15.86
N GLU A 259 4.34 -26.55 16.65
CA GLU A 259 3.84 -25.24 16.18
C GLU A 259 4.99 -24.31 15.82
N PHE A 260 6.03 -24.27 16.65
CA PHE A 260 7.25 -23.51 16.39
C PHE A 260 7.92 -23.94 15.08
N GLN A 261 8.12 -25.24 14.86
CA GLN A 261 8.75 -25.74 13.62
C GLN A 261 7.89 -25.44 12.39
N THR A 262 6.58 -25.56 12.50
CA THR A 262 5.66 -25.26 11.39
C THR A 262 5.68 -23.76 11.07
N ALA A 263 5.64 -22.90 12.09
CA ALA A 263 5.75 -21.45 11.91
C ALA A 263 7.09 -21.06 11.27
N LEU A 264 8.19 -21.68 11.71
CA LEU A 264 9.52 -21.45 11.17
C LEU A 264 9.65 -21.86 9.69
N ASP A 265 9.09 -23.00 9.29
CA ASP A 265 9.06 -23.44 7.89
C ASP A 265 8.27 -22.47 7.01
N VAL A 266 7.07 -22.07 7.46
CA VAL A 266 6.24 -21.07 6.77
C VAL A 266 6.99 -19.74 6.64
N TYR A 267 7.65 -19.30 7.70
CA TYR A 267 8.42 -18.06 7.70
C TYR A 267 9.56 -18.13 6.67
N ARG A 268 10.43 -19.14 6.76
CA ARG A 268 11.58 -19.35 5.85
C ARG A 268 11.14 -19.40 4.40
N LYS A 269 10.09 -20.17 4.10
CA LYS A 269 9.57 -20.31 2.74
C LYS A 269 9.14 -18.98 2.14
N ASN A 270 8.47 -18.11 2.91
CA ASN A 270 8.01 -16.82 2.41
C ASN A 270 9.12 -15.77 2.37
N ALA A 271 10.11 -15.84 3.28
CA ALA A 271 11.31 -15.02 3.17
C ALA A 271 12.10 -15.32 1.89
N VAL A 272 12.34 -16.60 1.58
CA VAL A 272 13.02 -17.02 0.34
C VAL A 272 12.26 -16.56 -0.91
N ARG A 273 10.92 -16.62 -0.90
CA ARG A 273 10.10 -16.07 -2.00
C ARG A 273 10.36 -14.58 -2.19
N SER A 274 10.31 -13.80 -1.12
CA SER A 274 10.52 -12.34 -1.13
C SER A 274 11.91 -11.95 -1.64
N VAL A 275 12.94 -12.65 -1.16
CA VAL A 275 14.34 -12.44 -1.60
C VAL A 275 14.50 -12.75 -3.08
N ARG A 276 13.95 -13.87 -3.56
CA ARG A 276 14.03 -14.24 -4.98
C ARG A 276 13.46 -13.17 -5.90
N ILE A 277 12.33 -12.59 -5.51
CA ILE A 277 11.68 -11.51 -6.27
C ILE A 277 12.55 -10.26 -6.25
N SER A 278 13.09 -9.91 -5.08
CA SER A 278 13.96 -8.73 -4.93
C SER A 278 15.23 -8.85 -5.78
N ILE A 279 15.84 -10.05 -5.84
CA ILE A 279 16.97 -10.34 -6.72
C ILE A 279 16.58 -10.21 -8.21
N GLU A 280 15.39 -10.67 -8.61
CA GLU A 280 14.94 -10.53 -9.99
C GLU A 280 14.67 -9.07 -10.36
N VAL A 281 14.05 -8.29 -9.45
CA VAL A 281 13.83 -6.84 -9.62
C VAL A 281 15.16 -6.12 -9.76
N ASP A 282 16.11 -6.34 -8.83
CA ASP A 282 17.43 -5.72 -8.86
C ASP A 282 18.16 -6.04 -10.17
N ARG A 283 18.18 -7.32 -10.57
CA ARG A 283 18.81 -7.73 -11.83
C ARG A 283 18.20 -7.03 -13.04
N GLU A 284 16.88 -6.91 -13.11
CA GLU A 284 16.20 -6.27 -14.23
C GLU A 284 16.28 -4.74 -14.19
N MET A 285 16.71 -4.17 -13.06
CA MET A 285 17.07 -2.75 -12.94
C MET A 285 18.52 -2.45 -13.33
N GLN A 286 19.40 -3.45 -13.39
CA GLN A 286 20.79 -3.26 -13.85
C GLN A 286 20.86 -2.94 -15.35
N GLU A 287 22.01 -2.45 -15.83
CA GLU A 287 22.23 -2.08 -17.23
C GLU A 287 21.79 -3.19 -18.20
N GLY A 288 20.91 -2.84 -19.15
CA GLY A 288 20.37 -3.76 -20.14
C GLY A 288 19.17 -4.62 -19.65
N GLY A 289 18.76 -4.48 -18.39
CA GLY A 289 17.53 -5.06 -17.85
C GLY A 289 16.28 -4.28 -18.27
N ARG A 290 15.11 -4.92 -18.20
CA ARG A 290 13.84 -4.33 -18.66
C ARG A 290 13.44 -3.08 -17.87
N LEU A 291 13.79 -3.02 -16.60
CA LEU A 291 13.37 -1.98 -15.67
C LEU A 291 14.41 -0.86 -15.52
N HIS A 292 15.58 -0.99 -16.17
CA HIS A 292 16.71 -0.07 -16.03
C HIS A 292 16.34 1.40 -16.25
N ASP A 293 15.65 1.71 -17.34
CA ASP A 293 15.32 3.09 -17.72
C ASP A 293 13.95 3.55 -17.20
N ASP A 294 13.22 2.69 -16.47
CA ASP A 294 11.84 2.98 -16.09
C ASP A 294 11.75 3.76 -14.78
N ARG A 295 11.40 5.04 -14.92
CA ARG A 295 11.29 5.98 -13.80
C ARG A 295 10.12 5.71 -12.86
N HIS A 296 9.05 5.05 -13.35
CA HIS A 296 7.92 4.68 -12.52
C HIS A 296 8.25 3.51 -11.60
N VAL A 297 9.17 2.63 -12.02
CA VAL A 297 9.69 1.54 -11.16
C VAL A 297 10.36 2.11 -9.92
N ALA A 298 11.22 3.12 -10.08
CA ALA A 298 11.97 3.73 -8.98
C ALA A 298 11.07 4.23 -7.84
N SER A 299 9.88 4.76 -8.17
CA SER A 299 8.93 5.25 -7.16
C SER A 299 8.28 4.15 -6.31
N SER A 300 8.23 2.91 -6.81
CA SER A 300 7.64 1.77 -6.11
C SER A 300 8.66 1.02 -5.25
N LEU A 301 9.97 1.31 -5.42
CA LEU A 301 11.04 0.57 -4.76
C LEU A 301 11.07 0.79 -3.24
N SER A 302 10.83 2.02 -2.77
CA SER A 302 10.88 2.31 -1.33
C SER A 302 9.93 1.40 -0.52
N ILE A 303 8.72 1.15 -1.04
CA ILE A 303 7.74 0.27 -0.42
C ILE A 303 8.18 -1.19 -0.53
N ASN A 304 8.69 -1.61 -1.69
CA ASN A 304 9.14 -2.99 -1.91
C ASN A 304 10.34 -3.35 -1.01
N ASP A 305 11.33 -2.47 -0.94
CA ASP A 305 12.52 -2.61 -0.09
C ASP A 305 12.13 -2.67 1.39
N PHE A 306 11.18 -1.82 1.79
CA PHE A 306 10.63 -1.82 3.13
C PHE A 306 9.92 -3.15 3.48
N LEU A 307 9.05 -3.65 2.60
CA LEU A 307 8.35 -4.93 2.78
C LEU A 307 9.33 -6.11 2.85
N MET A 308 10.35 -6.10 1.99
CA MET A 308 11.43 -7.08 2.02
C MET A 308 12.19 -7.01 3.35
N SER A 309 12.59 -5.81 3.79
CA SER A 309 13.32 -5.62 5.05
C SER A 309 12.52 -6.10 6.25
N THR A 310 11.21 -5.85 6.25
CA THR A 310 10.29 -6.33 7.29
C THR A 310 10.25 -7.86 7.34
N THR A 311 10.28 -8.51 6.17
CA THR A 311 10.30 -9.97 6.05
C THR A 311 11.63 -10.58 6.48
N LEU A 312 12.75 -9.89 6.28
CA LEU A 312 14.08 -10.41 6.59
C LEU A 312 14.55 -10.12 8.02
N GLY A 313 14.17 -8.98 8.59
CA GLY A 313 14.70 -8.50 9.87
C GLY A 313 14.71 -9.57 10.98
N PRO A 314 13.61 -10.29 11.23
CA PRO A 314 13.60 -11.35 12.25
C PRO A 314 14.56 -12.52 12.00
N LEU A 315 14.87 -12.88 10.75
CA LEU A 315 15.79 -14.00 10.45
C LEU A 315 17.25 -13.69 10.79
N GLU A 316 17.64 -12.41 10.73
CA GLU A 316 18.96 -11.96 11.17
C GLU A 316 19.13 -12.14 12.69
N PHE A 317 18.05 -12.00 13.46
CA PHE A 317 18.06 -12.21 14.93
C PHE A 317 18.04 -13.70 15.34
N PHE A 318 17.60 -14.60 14.47
CA PHE A 318 17.52 -16.03 14.77
C PHE A 318 18.74 -16.84 14.30
N GLU A 319 19.85 -16.19 13.89
CA GLU A 319 21.07 -16.83 13.37
C GLU A 319 20.75 -17.97 12.39
N CYS A 320 19.84 -17.71 11.45
CA CYS A 320 19.51 -18.70 10.44
C CYS A 320 20.65 -18.72 9.40
N VAL A 321 21.72 -19.47 9.70
CA VAL A 321 23.01 -19.52 8.96
C VAL A 321 22.88 -19.95 7.49
N ASP A 322 21.72 -20.44 7.04
CA ASP A 322 21.49 -20.89 5.66
C ASP A 322 20.36 -20.09 4.98
N LEU A 323 20.56 -18.78 4.79
CA LEU A 323 19.85 -18.04 3.75
C LEU A 323 20.66 -18.18 2.43
N PRO A 324 20.01 -18.51 1.30
CA PRO A 324 20.69 -18.77 0.03
C PRO A 324 21.40 -17.56 -0.56
#